data_AF-A0A2G8SE70-F1
#
_entry.id   AF-A0A2G8SE70-F1
#
_cell.length_a   1.000
_cell.length_b   1.000
_cell.length_c   1.000
_cell.angle_alpha   90.00
_cell.angle_beta   90.00
_cell.angle_gamma   90.00
#
_symmetry.space_group_name_H-M   'P 1'
#
loop_
_entity.id
_entity.type
_entity.pdbx_description
1 polymer ?
#
loop_
_entity_poly.entity_id
_entity_poly.type
_entity_poly.pdbx_seq_one_letter_code
_entity_poly.pdbx_strand_id
1 'polypeptide(L)'
;MADSTDTTPPGASPELAAYDPKPSLQYASAVGLQAAGIGALVSAVQNALGTHSSGAAGVFTRTGGTIGFFAAMGATFALTESVVANQRQVDDSLNGAAGGCAAGFLAGIRGVSI
;
A
#
# COMPACT_ATOMS: atom_id res chain seq x y z
N MET A 1 37.02 30.58 23.93
CA MET A 1 38.40 30.08 23.79
C MET A 1 38.46 28.71 24.45
N ALA A 2 38.68 27.59 23.77
CA ALA A 2 39.42 27.37 22.54
C ALA A 2 38.61 26.59 21.50
N ASP A 3 38.70 27.09 20.27
CA ASP A 3 38.56 26.36 19.02
C ASP A 3 39.95 25.81 18.67
N SER A 4 40.04 24.55 18.24
CA SER A 4 41.02 24.10 17.24
C SER A 4 40.89 22.61 16.91
N THR A 5 40.89 22.36 15.60
CA THR A 5 41.22 21.13 14.84
C THR A 5 40.12 20.11 14.57
N ASP A 6 39.23 20.47 13.65
CA ASP A 6 39.20 19.91 12.29
C ASP A 6 40.08 18.66 12.07
N THR A 7 39.46 17.48 12.16
CA THR A 7 39.88 16.27 11.44
C THR A 7 38.63 15.51 11.01
N THR A 8 37.95 15.96 9.97
CA THR A 8 37.12 15.06 9.16
C THR A 8 37.42 15.33 7.69
N PRO A 9 37.84 14.32 6.91
CA PRO A 9 38.32 14.50 5.55
C PRO A 9 37.30 15.27 4.69
N PRO A 10 37.73 16.22 3.84
CA PRO A 10 36.89 16.80 2.81
C PRO A 10 36.68 15.75 1.70
N GLY A 11 35.72 14.86 1.93
CA GLY A 11 35.50 13.71 1.07
C GLY A 11 34.18 12.98 1.33
N ALA A 12 33.29 13.49 2.19
CA ALA A 12 31.89 13.10 2.20
C ALA A 12 31.23 13.64 0.92
N SER A 13 31.58 13.02 -0.21
CA SER A 13 30.66 12.92 -1.34
C SER A 13 29.31 12.49 -0.75
N PRO A 14 28.18 13.08 -1.14
CA PRO A 14 26.88 12.61 -0.67
C PRO A 14 26.85 11.12 -0.98
N GLU A 15 26.97 10.29 0.05
CA GLU A 15 26.90 8.85 -0.06
C GLU A 15 25.57 8.60 -0.77
N LEU A 16 25.65 8.13 -2.02
CA LEU A 16 24.49 7.70 -2.78
C LEU A 16 23.67 6.87 -1.80
N ALA A 17 22.52 7.39 -1.36
CA ALA A 17 21.73 6.77 -0.31
C ALA A 17 21.56 5.30 -0.68
N ALA A 18 22.26 4.42 0.05
CA ALA A 18 22.32 3.03 -0.31
C ALA A 18 20.89 2.48 -0.25
N TYR A 19 20.37 2.06 -1.41
CA TYR A 19 19.02 1.57 -1.51
C TYR A 19 18.90 0.22 -0.79
N ASP A 20 17.98 0.13 0.18
CA ASP A 20 17.67 -1.11 0.87
C ASP A 20 16.51 -1.83 0.15
N PRO A 21 16.73 -3.03 -0.42
CA PRO A 21 15.69 -3.77 -1.12
C PRO A 21 14.47 -4.06 -0.24
N LYS A 22 13.31 -3.60 -0.69
CA LYS A 22 12.05 -3.81 0.02
C LYS A 22 11.56 -5.25 -0.16
N PRO A 23 11.21 -5.99 0.91
CA PRO A 23 10.59 -7.30 0.81
C PRO A 23 9.14 -7.16 0.31
N SER A 24 8.97 -7.23 -1.01
CA SER A 24 7.72 -6.90 -1.70
C SER A 24 6.52 -7.70 -1.22
N LEU A 25 6.68 -9.00 -0.96
CA LEU A 25 5.59 -9.86 -0.48
C LEU A 25 5.18 -9.55 0.96
N GLN A 26 6.14 -9.27 1.84
CA GLN A 26 5.84 -8.91 3.24
C GLN A 26 5.20 -7.53 3.31
N TYR A 27 5.73 -6.57 2.55
CA TYR A 27 5.17 -5.23 2.48
C TYR A 27 3.75 -5.23 1.89
N ALA A 28 3.55 -5.91 0.76
CA ALA A 28 2.24 -6.03 0.13
C ALA A 28 1.21 -6.73 1.01
N SER A 29 1.61 -7.80 1.71
CA SER A 29 0.71 -8.50 2.63
C SER A 29 0.34 -7.65 3.86
N ALA A 30 1.31 -6.93 4.45
CA ALA A 30 1.07 -6.03 5.56
C ALA A 30 0.11 -4.88 5.18
N VAL A 31 0.32 -4.24 4.02
CA VAL A 31 -0.54 -3.15 3.54
C VAL A 31 -1.91 -3.70 3.10
N GLY A 32 -1.94 -4.86 2.43
CA GLY A 32 -3.18 -5.53 2.06
C GLY A 32 -4.04 -5.88 3.27
N LEU A 33 -3.45 -6.37 4.37
CA LEU A 33 -4.17 -6.65 5.62
C LEU A 33 -4.70 -5.37 6.29
N GLN A 34 -3.93 -4.30 6.30
CA GLN A 34 -4.39 -3.00 6.81
C GLN A 34 -5.58 -2.49 6.00
N ALA A 35 -5.49 -2.57 4.66
CA ALA A 35 -6.58 -2.20 3.78
C ALA A 35 -7.80 -3.12 3.95
N ALA A 36 -7.61 -4.42 4.18
CA ALA A 36 -8.68 -5.36 4.52
C ALA A 36 -9.42 -4.93 5.80
N GLY A 37 -8.69 -4.46 6.82
CA GLY A 37 -9.27 -3.91 8.05
C GLY A 37 -10.16 -2.70 7.78
N ILE A 38 -9.72 -1.78 6.93
CA ILE A 38 -10.53 -0.63 6.48
C ILE A 38 -11.76 -1.12 5.72
N GLY A 39 -11.59 -2.06 4.79
CA GLY A 39 -12.69 -2.67 4.05
C GLY A 39 -13.71 -3.38 4.94
N ALA A 40 -13.27 -4.00 6.04
CA ALA A 40 -14.12 -4.62 7.04
C ALA A 40 -14.97 -3.60 7.80
N LEU A 41 -14.38 -2.45 8.18
CA LEU A 41 -15.13 -1.35 8.80
C LEU A 41 -16.17 -0.78 7.84
N VAL A 42 -15.78 -0.51 6.59
CA VAL A 42 -16.68 0.00 5.54
C VAL A 42 -17.83 -0.98 5.29
N SER A 43 -17.51 -2.28 5.19
CA SER A 43 -18.47 -3.37 5.07
C SER A 43 -19.45 -3.40 6.25
N ALA A 44 -18.96 -3.27 7.49
CA ALA A 44 -19.79 -3.28 8.69
C ALA A 44 -20.78 -2.09 8.71
N VAL A 45 -20.32 -0.89 8.34
CA VAL A 45 -21.16 0.30 8.22
C VAL A 45 -22.24 0.10 7.15
N GLN A 46 -21.87 -0.39 5.97
CA GLN A 46 -22.83 -0.67 4.89
C GLN A 46 -23.85 -1.75 5.27
N ASN A 47 -23.43 -2.78 5.99
CA ASN A 47 -24.31 -3.83 6.49
C ASN A 47 -25.27 -3.30 7.58
N ALA A 48 -24.82 -2.39 8.44
CA ALA A 48 -25.63 -1.80 9.50
C ALA A 48 -26.67 -0.79 8.98
N LEU A 49 -26.35 -0.07 7.90
CA LEU A 49 -27.23 0.92 7.27
C LEU A 49 -28.15 0.33 6.18
N GLY A 50 -27.95 -0.93 5.77
CA GLY A 50 -28.75 -1.60 4.76
C GLY A 50 -30.17 -1.95 5.26
N THR A 51 -31.18 -1.76 4.41
CA THR A 51 -32.61 -2.04 4.73
C THR A 51 -32.96 -3.53 4.83
N HIS A 52 -31.99 -4.42 4.60
CA HIS A 52 -32.15 -5.88 4.70
C HIS A 52 -31.04 -6.45 5.57
N SER A 53 -31.36 -6.69 6.85
CA SER A 53 -30.48 -7.30 7.86
C SER A 53 -30.24 -8.78 7.56
N SER A 54 -29.44 -9.05 6.52
CA SER A 54 -28.86 -10.37 6.33
C SER A 54 -27.91 -10.59 7.51
N GLY A 55 -28.15 -11.65 8.31
CA GLY A 55 -27.41 -11.92 9.55
C GLY A 55 -25.90 -12.07 9.34
N ALA A 56 -25.16 -12.41 10.41
CA ALA A 56 -23.69 -12.43 10.47
C ALA A 56 -22.96 -13.14 9.30
N ALA A 57 -23.61 -14.08 8.61
CA ALA A 57 -23.07 -14.74 7.40
C ALA A 57 -22.94 -13.81 6.16
N GLY A 58 -23.65 -12.68 6.13
CA GLY A 58 -23.57 -11.67 5.07
C GLY A 58 -22.21 -10.98 5.00
N VAL A 59 -21.50 -10.89 6.14
CA VAL A 59 -20.18 -10.26 6.26
C VAL A 59 -19.11 -10.96 5.42
N PHE A 60 -19.23 -12.28 5.28
CA PHE A 60 -18.25 -13.11 4.58
C PHE A 60 -18.69 -13.49 3.16
N THR A 61 -20.00 -13.64 2.91
CA THR A 61 -20.50 -14.15 1.61
C THR A 61 -20.93 -13.06 0.64
N ARG A 62 -21.37 -11.87 1.11
CA ARG A 62 -21.81 -10.76 0.25
C ARG A 62 -20.96 -9.51 0.41
N THR A 63 -20.59 -9.13 1.63
CA THR A 63 -19.65 -8.01 1.88
C THR A 63 -18.19 -8.43 1.98
N GLY A 64 -17.92 -9.75 1.90
CA GLY A 64 -16.56 -10.26 1.66
C GLY A 64 -15.95 -9.71 0.35
N GLY A 65 -16.80 -9.35 -0.63
CA GLY A 65 -16.37 -8.65 -1.84
C GLY A 65 -15.77 -7.27 -1.56
N THR A 66 -16.29 -6.51 -0.59
CA THR A 66 -15.75 -5.19 -0.22
C THR A 66 -14.45 -5.34 0.55
N ILE A 67 -14.39 -6.26 1.51
CA ILE A 67 -13.18 -6.54 2.30
C ILE A 67 -12.05 -7.01 1.38
N GLY A 68 -12.33 -8.00 0.54
CA GLY A 68 -11.38 -8.53 -0.43
C GLY A 68 -10.95 -7.50 -1.46
N PHE A 69 -11.84 -6.59 -1.88
CA PHE A 69 -11.51 -5.53 -2.80
C PHE A 69 -10.56 -4.48 -2.19
N PHE A 70 -10.83 -4.02 -0.96
CA PHE A 70 -9.90 -3.13 -0.27
C PHE A 70 -8.56 -3.82 0.01
N ALA A 71 -8.57 -5.09 0.41
CA ALA A 71 -7.35 -5.88 0.59
C ALA A 71 -6.52 -5.96 -0.70
N ALA A 72 -7.19 -6.28 -1.82
CA ALA A 72 -6.56 -6.34 -3.14
C ALA A 72 -6.02 -4.96 -3.55
N MET A 73 -6.76 -3.87 -3.33
CA MET A 73 -6.29 -2.50 -3.58
C MET A 73 -4.97 -2.19 -2.85
N GLY A 74 -4.95 -2.41 -1.53
CA GLY A 74 -3.76 -2.15 -0.72
C GLY A 74 -2.57 -3.03 -1.11
N ALA A 75 -2.82 -4.32 -1.36
CA ALA A 75 -1.78 -5.24 -1.79
C ALA A 75 -1.20 -4.86 -3.16
N THR A 76 -2.05 -4.48 -4.12
CA THR A 76 -1.63 -4.10 -5.47
C THR A 76 -0.81 -2.80 -5.46
N PHE A 77 -1.27 -1.81 -4.68
CA PHE A 77 -0.52 -0.57 -4.47
C PHE A 77 0.90 -0.83 -3.94
N ALA A 78 0.99 -1.53 -2.80
CA ALA A 78 2.26 -1.77 -2.11
C ALA A 78 3.19 -2.73 -2.88
N LEU A 79 2.62 -3.71 -3.58
CA LEU A 79 3.40 -4.60 -4.44
C LEU A 79 4.01 -3.83 -5.62
N THR A 80 3.21 -3.02 -6.31
CA THR A 80 3.72 -2.23 -7.42
C THR A 80 4.74 -1.19 -6.95
N GLU A 81 4.49 -0.49 -5.83
CA GLU A 81 5.45 0.46 -5.25
C GLU A 81 6.79 -0.21 -4.94
N SER A 82 6.77 -1.34 -4.22
CA SER A 82 8.01 -2.06 -3.85
C SER A 82 8.74 -2.66 -5.05
N VAL A 83 8.01 -3.17 -6.06
CA VAL A 83 8.62 -3.68 -7.30
C VAL A 83 9.30 -2.55 -8.08
N VAL A 84 8.64 -1.40 -8.24
CA VAL A 84 9.21 -0.25 -8.97
C VAL A 84 10.41 0.33 -8.21
N ALA A 85 10.31 0.44 -6.88
CA ALA A 85 11.42 0.86 -6.05
C ALA A 85 12.63 -0.09 -6.17
N ASN A 86 12.40 -1.41 -6.11
CA ASN A 86 13.46 -2.41 -6.20
C ASN A 86 14.17 -2.39 -7.56
N GLN A 87 13.42 -2.17 -8.64
CA GLN A 87 13.98 -2.10 -9.99
C GLN A 87 14.76 -0.80 -10.25
N ARG A 88 14.28 0.32 -9.71
CA ARG A 88 14.94 1.62 -9.89
C ARG A 88 16.04 1.87 -8.87
N GLN A 89 16.11 1.08 -7.81
CA GLN A 89 17.00 1.28 -6.66
C GLN A 89 16.89 2.70 -6.10
N VAL A 90 15.69 3.28 -6.14
CA VAL A 90 15.41 4.64 -5.70
C VAL A 90 14.06 4.63 -5.02
N ASP A 91 13.98 5.24 -3.84
CA ASP A 91 12.73 5.49 -3.12
C ASP A 91 12.25 6.92 -3.38
N ASP A 92 11.37 7.08 -4.36
CA ASP A 92 10.77 8.37 -4.74
C ASP A 92 9.24 8.30 -4.85
N SER A 93 8.61 9.45 -5.03
CA SER A 93 7.15 9.57 -5.17
C SER A 93 6.60 8.94 -6.47
N LEU A 94 7.47 8.68 -7.47
CA LEU A 94 7.07 7.99 -8.70
C LEU A 94 6.71 6.53 -8.43
N ASN A 95 7.36 5.88 -7.46
CA ASN A 95 7.00 4.53 -7.04
C ASN A 95 5.55 4.48 -6.49
N GLY A 96 5.19 5.47 -5.66
CA GLY A 96 3.83 5.62 -5.15
C GLY A 96 2.82 5.97 -6.24
N ALA A 97 3.21 6.78 -7.23
CA ALA A 97 2.37 7.08 -8.39
C ALA A 97 2.08 5.83 -9.24
N ALA A 98 3.09 4.98 -9.47
CA ALA A 98 2.94 3.71 -10.15
C ALA A 98 2.03 2.74 -9.37
N GLY A 99 2.22 2.66 -8.05
CA GLY A 99 1.33 1.90 -7.16
C GLY A 99 -0.12 2.38 -7.21
N GLY A 100 -0.33 3.70 -7.19
CA GLY A 100 -1.66 4.32 -7.28
C GLY A 100 -2.34 4.04 -8.62
N CYS A 101 -1.60 4.09 -9.73
CA CYS A 101 -2.11 3.74 -11.05
C CYS A 101 -2.54 2.26 -11.13
N ALA A 102 -1.70 1.35 -10.62
CA ALA A 102 -2.02 -0.08 -10.59
C ALA A 102 -3.25 -0.39 -9.72
N ALA A 103 -3.37 0.25 -8.56
CA ALA A 103 -4.55 0.15 -7.72
C ALA A 103 -5.79 0.73 -8.44
N GLY A 104 -5.68 1.92 -9.05
CA GLY A 104 -6.77 2.52 -9.82
C GLY A 104 -7.25 1.65 -10.98
N PHE A 105 -6.33 0.96 -11.67
CA PHE A 105 -6.69 0.01 -12.72
C PHE A 105 -7.49 -1.18 -12.17
N LEU A 106 -7.07 -1.77 -11.03
CA LEU A 106 -7.82 -2.85 -10.40
C LEU A 106 -9.20 -2.36 -9.92
N ALA A 107 -9.32 -1.10 -9.49
CA ALA A 107 -10.61 -0.51 -9.18
C ALA A 107 -11.50 -0.38 -10.42
N GLY A 108 -10.92 0.02 -11.55
CA GLY A 108 -11.59 0.07 -12.85
C GLY A 108 -12.10 -1.30 -13.31
N ILE A 109 -11.34 -2.38 -13.10
CA ILE A 109 -11.78 -3.75 -13.41
C ILE A 109 -13.03 -4.13 -12.60
N ARG A 110 -13.09 -3.77 -11.32
CA ARG A 110 -14.28 -4.03 -10.50
C ARG A 110 -15.47 -3.17 -10.91
N GLY A 111 -15.21 -1.98 -11.43
CA GLY A 111 -16.19 -1.01 -11.90
C GLY A 111 -16.69 -1.23 -13.33
N VAL A 112 -16.40 -2.37 -13.98
CA VAL A 112 -17.02 -2.72 -15.28
C VAL A 112 -18.54 -2.79 -15.07
N SER A 113 -19.17 -1.67 -15.41
CA SER A 113 -20.61 -1.45 -15.43
C SER A 113 -21.15 -2.15 -16.66
N ILE A 114 -22.17 -2.98 -16.45
CA ILE A 114 -23.21 -3.18 -17.47
C ILE A 114 -24.12 -1.96 -17.52
#